data_AF-Q4CQK6-F1
#
_entry.id   AF-Q4CQK6-F1
#
_cell.length_a   1.000
_cell.length_b   1.000
_cell.length_c   1.000
_cell.angle_alpha   90.00
_cell.angle_beta   90.00
_cell.angle_gamma   90.00
#
_symmetry.space_group_name_H-M   'P 1'
#
loop_
_entity.id
_entity.type
_entity.pdbx_description
1 polymer ?
#
loop_
_entity_poly.entity_id
_entity_poly.type
_entity_poly.pdbx_seq_one_letter_code
_entity_poly.pdbx_strand_id
1 'polypeptide(L)'
;MSRTNPVVPATSGSLPDDGDSPSHHSSHEMNGSERKRTGEDAVPEKLMPVSNEPPASDTILAKLKRCVIVVIPPGGILASAFNLASSSIGAGILGLPLAANSSGLVMALVYLAVITSLTIYSMYALGLAAQRSQIRTFEGVALALLGRGFALFAAGVRIFHGFSGCVAYVISVGDIFRNIISSSDSAPQFLRESTGNRLLTALVWLCAMMPLVIPKHVDSLRYFSTFAVSFMIYFVLVIVVHSCTHGLPDNIHKISVSKDDDAPVVLFNSGNKAIEGLGVFMFAYVCQINSYEVYWDMTDRTLTRFTLASGLGMTLCFLLYAMVSFFGYMDFGRKVDGSILLMY
;
A
#
# COMPACT_ATOMS: atom_id res chain seq x y z
N MET A 1 39.38 23.10 20.46
CA MET A 1 38.59 23.90 21.42
C MET A 1 37.26 23.17 21.68
N SER A 2 37.08 22.63 22.91
CA SER A 2 35.80 22.25 23.59
C SER A 2 34.86 21.25 22.86
N ARG A 3 34.45 20.06 23.34
CA ARG A 3 34.15 19.42 24.66
C ARG A 3 34.00 17.88 24.40
N THR A 4 34.66 16.94 25.11
CA THR A 4 34.25 16.18 26.35
C THR A 4 32.83 15.58 26.27
N ASN A 5 32.59 14.25 26.36
CA ASN A 5 32.81 13.31 27.48
C ASN A 5 32.76 11.81 27.03
N PRO A 6 33.44 10.88 27.76
CA PRO A 6 33.18 9.43 27.72
C PRO A 6 32.83 8.81 29.11
N VAL A 7 32.84 7.46 29.20
CA VAL A 7 32.80 6.52 30.37
C VAL A 7 31.37 6.00 30.69
N VAL A 8 31.05 4.68 30.75
CA VAL A 8 31.52 3.56 31.62
C VAL A 8 31.25 2.17 30.97
N PRO A 9 32.10 1.14 31.21
CA PRO A 9 31.61 -0.25 31.34
C PRO A 9 32.09 -0.94 32.65
N ALA A 10 31.29 -1.86 33.19
CA ALA A 10 31.60 -2.64 34.40
C ALA A 10 31.75 -4.14 34.11
N THR A 11 32.64 -4.76 34.90
CA THR A 11 33.40 -6.01 34.76
C THR A 11 32.72 -7.29 35.25
N SER A 12 33.22 -8.43 34.77
CA SER A 12 32.90 -9.83 35.10
C SER A 12 33.77 -10.45 36.21
N GLY A 13 33.24 -11.49 36.89
CA GLY A 13 33.97 -12.55 37.64
C GLY A 13 32.96 -13.42 38.43
N SER A 14 32.58 -14.65 38.02
CA SER A 14 33.18 -16.00 38.27
C SER A 14 33.43 -16.31 39.76
N LEU A 15 33.11 -17.45 40.40
CA LEU A 15 32.52 -18.80 40.15
C LEU A 15 32.40 -19.48 41.58
N PRO A 16 31.94 -20.74 41.79
CA PRO A 16 30.94 -21.10 42.81
C PRO A 16 31.31 -22.26 43.78
N ASP A 17 30.29 -22.65 44.57
CA ASP A 17 29.92 -24.01 45.03
C ASP A 17 30.37 -24.55 46.41
N ASP A 18 29.48 -25.40 46.95
CA ASP A 18 29.57 -26.38 48.05
C ASP A 18 28.61 -26.19 49.26
N GLY A 19 27.60 -27.07 49.33
CA GLY A 19 27.49 -27.99 50.48
C GLY A 19 26.30 -27.87 51.46
N ASP A 20 25.33 -28.78 51.29
CA ASP A 20 24.63 -29.60 52.32
C ASP A 20 23.50 -29.05 53.25
N SER A 21 22.25 -29.28 52.83
CA SER A 21 21.13 -30.07 53.42
C SER A 21 20.77 -30.14 54.95
N PRO A 22 19.50 -30.51 55.30
CA PRO A 22 18.69 -29.86 56.34
C PRO A 22 18.11 -30.78 57.46
N SER A 23 17.47 -30.21 58.50
CA SER A 23 16.21 -30.66 59.17
C SER A 23 16.10 -30.20 60.64
N HIS A 24 14.93 -29.70 61.09
CA HIS A 24 14.17 -30.14 62.29
C HIS A 24 13.00 -29.20 62.69
N HIS A 25 11.79 -29.78 62.67
CA HIS A 25 10.58 -29.60 63.52
C HIS A 25 10.51 -28.48 64.59
N SER A 26 9.36 -27.78 64.68
CA SER A 26 8.24 -28.12 65.61
C SER A 26 7.22 -26.98 65.80
N SER A 27 5.99 -27.41 66.06
CA SER A 27 4.68 -26.73 66.10
C SER A 27 4.33 -26.05 67.44
N HIS A 28 3.48 -25.03 67.40
CA HIS A 28 2.62 -24.63 68.53
C HIS A 28 1.27 -24.03 68.04
N GLU A 29 0.18 -24.75 68.31
CA GLU A 29 -1.21 -24.29 68.29
C GLU A 29 -1.61 -23.71 69.66
N MET A 30 -2.49 -22.69 69.71
CA MET A 30 -3.65 -22.65 70.62
C MET A 30 -4.61 -21.47 70.35
N ASN A 31 -5.76 -21.83 69.76
CA ASN A 31 -7.17 -21.43 69.96
C ASN A 31 -7.56 -20.22 70.85
N GLY A 32 -8.57 -19.43 70.42
CA GLY A 32 -9.34 -18.57 71.33
C GLY A 32 -10.22 -17.44 70.73
N SER A 33 -11.49 -17.76 70.46
CA SER A 33 -12.70 -16.92 70.66
C SER A 33 -13.13 -15.80 69.68
N GLU A 34 -14.37 -15.98 69.24
CA GLU A 34 -15.29 -15.20 68.41
C GLU A 34 -15.42 -13.69 68.67
N ARG A 35 -15.55 -12.90 67.59
CA ARG A 35 -16.54 -11.81 67.51
C ARG A 35 -16.90 -11.44 66.07
N LYS A 36 -18.14 -11.77 65.67
CA LYS A 36 -18.84 -11.23 64.49
C LYS A 36 -18.91 -9.69 64.57
N ARG A 37 -18.38 -8.99 63.56
CA ARG A 37 -18.94 -7.70 63.08
C ARG A 37 -18.87 -7.64 61.56
N THR A 38 -20.06 -7.56 61.00
CA THR A 38 -20.44 -7.08 59.68
C THR A 38 -19.70 -5.82 59.25
N GLY A 39 -19.22 -5.80 58.01
CA GLY A 39 -18.69 -4.62 57.33
C GLY A 39 -18.45 -4.97 55.87
N GLU A 40 -19.32 -4.47 55.01
CA GLU A 40 -19.27 -4.58 53.55
C GLU A 40 -17.93 -4.09 52.98
N ASP A 41 -17.15 -4.99 52.41
CA ASP A 41 -16.07 -4.63 51.48
C ASP A 41 -16.67 -4.48 50.08
N ALA A 42 -17.17 -3.27 49.81
CA ALA A 42 -17.67 -2.84 48.53
C ALA A 42 -16.55 -2.82 47.48
N VAL A 43 -16.73 -3.64 46.44
CA VAL A 43 -15.96 -3.63 45.20
C VAL A 43 -16.04 -2.22 44.57
N PRO A 44 -14.93 -1.59 44.17
CA PRO A 44 -15.00 -0.28 43.53
C PRO A 44 -15.63 -0.43 42.13
N GLU A 45 -16.85 0.08 42.01
CA GLU A 45 -17.59 0.25 40.77
C GLU A 45 -16.75 1.10 39.80
N LYS A 46 -16.24 0.45 38.75
CA LYS A 46 -15.48 1.08 37.69
C LYS A 46 -16.43 1.94 36.86
N LEU A 47 -16.53 3.21 37.22
CA LEU A 47 -17.22 4.28 36.51
C LEU A 47 -16.80 4.30 35.03
N MET A 48 -17.63 3.72 34.17
CA MET A 48 -17.48 3.86 32.71
C MET A 48 -17.82 5.31 32.34
N PRO A 49 -16.97 6.02 31.57
CA PRO A 49 -17.41 7.27 30.99
C PRO A 49 -18.51 6.96 29.98
N VAL A 50 -19.73 7.41 30.26
CA VAL A 50 -20.82 7.48 29.27
C VAL A 50 -20.34 8.45 28.19
N SER A 51 -19.80 7.91 27.10
CA SER A 51 -19.48 8.67 25.91
C SER A 51 -20.80 9.07 25.25
N ASN A 52 -21.23 10.32 25.47
CA ASN A 52 -22.23 10.99 24.65
C ASN A 52 -21.65 11.18 23.23
N GLU A 53 -21.67 10.13 22.39
CA GLU A 53 -21.58 10.31 20.95
C GLU A 53 -22.92 10.91 20.46
N PRO A 54 -22.90 11.97 19.64
CA PRO A 54 -24.12 12.51 19.05
C PRO A 54 -24.78 11.43 18.18
N PRO A 55 -26.13 11.39 18.08
CA PRO A 55 -26.80 10.41 17.22
C PRO A 55 -26.25 10.54 15.80
N ALA A 56 -25.67 9.44 15.30
CA ALA A 56 -25.02 9.41 13.99
C ALA A 56 -25.96 10.00 12.94
N SER A 57 -25.58 11.16 12.38
CA SER A 57 -26.34 11.82 11.33
C SER A 57 -26.69 10.80 10.24
N ASP A 58 -27.96 10.71 9.84
CA ASP A 58 -28.49 9.88 8.73
C ASP A 58 -28.00 10.35 7.35
N THR A 59 -26.74 10.74 7.24
CA THR A 59 -26.12 11.09 5.98
C THR A 59 -25.84 9.81 5.19
N ILE A 60 -25.98 9.87 3.86
CA ILE A 60 -25.62 8.78 2.93
C ILE A 60 -24.20 8.26 3.23
N LEU A 61 -23.30 9.18 3.61
CA LEU A 61 -21.94 8.87 4.02
C LEU A 61 -21.88 7.97 5.26
N ALA A 62 -22.73 8.17 6.26
CA ALA A 62 -22.78 7.33 7.46
C ALA A 62 -23.29 5.91 7.13
N LYS A 63 -24.30 5.79 6.26
CA LYS A 63 -24.80 4.50 5.76
C LYS A 63 -23.73 3.76 4.93
N LEU A 64 -23.04 4.49 4.04
CA LEU A 64 -21.93 3.96 3.26
C LEU A 64 -20.78 3.49 4.17
N LYS A 65 -20.40 4.30 5.17
CA LYS A 65 -19.39 3.92 6.17
C LYS A 65 -19.79 2.65 6.92
N ARG A 66 -21.05 2.51 7.35
CA ARG A 66 -21.54 1.27 8.00
C ARG A 66 -21.46 0.08 7.06
N CYS A 67 -21.90 0.22 5.81
CA CYS A 67 -21.80 -0.86 4.81
C CYS A 67 -20.35 -1.30 4.61
N VAL A 68 -19.43 -0.34 4.46
CA VAL A 68 -18.00 -0.63 4.33
C VAL A 68 -17.45 -1.31 5.58
N ILE A 69 -17.81 -0.88 6.80
CA ILE A 69 -17.36 -1.53 8.04
C ILE A 69 -17.86 -2.98 8.14
N VAL A 70 -19.09 -3.25 7.71
CA VAL A 70 -19.68 -4.60 7.74
C VAL A 70 -18.98 -5.52 6.73
N VAL A 71 -18.70 -5.04 5.53
CA VAL A 71 -18.04 -5.83 4.47
C VAL A 71 -16.53 -5.94 4.72
N ILE A 72 -15.92 -4.89 5.24
CA ILE A 72 -14.47 -4.72 5.41
C ILE A 72 -14.20 -4.18 6.84
N PRO A 73 -14.13 -5.06 7.85
CA PRO A 73 -13.94 -4.63 9.22
C PRO A 73 -12.55 -4.01 9.45
N PRO A 74 -12.43 -3.02 10.37
CA PRO A 74 -11.15 -2.45 10.80
C PRO A 74 -10.11 -3.53 11.12
N GLY A 75 -8.88 -3.36 10.64
CA GLY A 75 -7.77 -4.28 10.93
C GLY A 75 -7.98 -5.72 10.43
N GLY A 76 -9.02 -5.98 9.61
CA GLY A 76 -9.28 -7.26 9.00
C GLY A 76 -8.30 -7.57 7.85
N ILE A 77 -8.24 -8.84 7.45
CA ILE A 77 -7.40 -9.32 6.33
C ILE A 77 -7.79 -8.61 5.04
N LEU A 78 -9.09 -8.47 4.77
CA LEU A 78 -9.60 -7.81 3.57
C LEU A 78 -9.32 -6.30 3.57
N ALA A 79 -9.44 -5.64 4.73
CA ALA A 79 -9.10 -4.21 4.86
C ALA A 79 -7.62 -3.97 4.55
N SER A 80 -6.77 -4.83 5.11
CA SER A 80 -5.32 -4.80 4.89
C SER A 80 -4.98 -5.08 3.42
N ALA A 81 -5.65 -6.05 2.80
CA ALA A 81 -5.48 -6.38 1.39
C ALA A 81 -5.86 -5.20 0.48
N PHE A 82 -7.01 -4.56 0.72
CA PHE A 82 -7.44 -3.38 -0.05
C PHE A 82 -6.54 -2.16 0.17
N ASN A 83 -6.02 -1.96 1.37
CA ASN A 83 -5.06 -0.89 1.64
C ASN A 83 -3.76 -1.11 0.83
N LEU A 84 -3.20 -2.32 0.89
CA LEU A 84 -2.01 -2.68 0.10
C LEU A 84 -2.27 -2.60 -1.40
N ALA A 85 -3.43 -3.07 -1.88
CA ALA A 85 -3.80 -2.98 -3.28
C ALA A 85 -3.97 -1.53 -3.73
N SER A 86 -4.64 -0.69 -2.94
CA SER A 86 -4.80 0.74 -3.22
C SER A 86 -3.45 1.46 -3.28
N SER A 87 -2.50 1.10 -2.42
CA SER A 87 -1.14 1.66 -2.44
C SER A 87 -0.37 1.26 -3.69
N SER A 88 -0.63 0.07 -4.22
CA SER A 88 0.06 -0.48 -5.39
C SER A 88 -0.52 0.10 -6.68
N ILE A 89 -1.85 0.04 -6.87
CA ILE A 89 -2.55 0.37 -8.13
C ILE A 89 -2.18 1.76 -8.64
N GLY A 90 -2.31 2.76 -7.75
CA GLY A 90 -1.79 4.11 -7.89
C GLY A 90 -1.80 4.72 -9.30
N ALA A 91 -0.81 5.59 -9.56
CA ALA A 91 -0.54 6.12 -10.89
C ALA A 91 0.23 5.11 -11.78
N GLY A 92 0.80 4.06 -11.18
CA GLY A 92 1.60 3.06 -11.89
C GLY A 92 0.81 2.28 -12.94
N ILE A 93 -0.48 2.03 -12.70
CA ILE A 93 -1.36 1.32 -13.65
C ILE A 93 -1.43 2.03 -15.02
N LEU A 94 -1.29 3.35 -15.06
CA LEU A 94 -1.46 4.18 -16.26
C LEU A 94 -0.35 3.99 -17.30
N GLY A 95 0.85 3.59 -16.85
CA GLY A 95 1.99 3.32 -17.72
C GLY A 95 2.12 1.86 -18.15
N LEU A 96 1.28 0.95 -17.66
CA LEU A 96 1.40 -0.49 -17.95
C LEU A 96 1.24 -0.85 -19.43
N PRO A 97 0.34 -0.21 -20.21
CA PRO A 97 0.23 -0.49 -21.64
C PRO A 97 1.51 -0.09 -22.40
N LEU A 98 2.16 1.00 -22.01
CA LEU A 98 3.46 1.41 -22.56
C LEU A 98 4.56 0.40 -22.19
N ALA A 99 4.54 -0.08 -20.95
CA ALA A 99 5.46 -1.10 -20.49
C ALA A 99 5.27 -2.41 -21.27
N ALA A 100 4.03 -2.79 -21.57
CA ALA A 100 3.71 -3.93 -22.42
C ALA A 100 4.15 -3.73 -23.88
N ASN A 101 3.97 -2.53 -24.44
CA ASN A 101 4.50 -2.17 -25.76
C ASN A 101 6.03 -2.26 -25.82
N SER A 102 6.71 -1.92 -24.73
CA SER A 102 8.18 -1.95 -24.65
C SER A 102 8.72 -3.37 -24.48
N SER A 103 8.16 -4.14 -23.54
CA SER A 103 8.62 -5.51 -23.24
C SER A 103 8.12 -6.56 -24.23
N GLY A 104 6.97 -6.32 -24.86
CA GLY A 104 6.19 -7.33 -25.56
C GLY A 104 5.16 -7.97 -24.62
N LEU A 105 4.02 -8.36 -25.18
CA LEU A 105 2.85 -8.77 -24.40
C LEU A 105 3.11 -9.99 -23.50
N VAL A 106 3.81 -11.00 -24.01
CA VAL A 106 4.10 -12.22 -23.22
C VAL A 106 5.09 -11.90 -22.11
N MET A 107 6.14 -11.13 -22.42
CA MET A 107 7.13 -10.70 -21.44
C MET A 107 6.51 -9.83 -20.35
N ALA A 108 5.57 -8.96 -20.70
CA ALA A 108 4.82 -8.15 -19.73
C ALA A 108 4.08 -9.03 -18.70
N LEU A 109 3.35 -10.05 -19.16
CA LEU A 109 2.64 -10.97 -18.27
C LEU A 109 3.60 -11.80 -17.41
N VAL A 110 4.73 -12.23 -17.97
CA VAL A 110 5.79 -12.92 -17.21
C VAL A 110 6.40 -12.00 -16.15
N TYR A 111 6.71 -10.75 -16.49
CA TYR A 111 7.23 -9.77 -15.55
C TYR A 111 6.23 -9.49 -14.43
N LEU A 112 4.95 -9.27 -14.75
CA LEU A 112 3.90 -9.09 -13.75
C LEU A 112 3.81 -10.29 -12.79
N ALA A 113 3.86 -11.53 -13.30
CA ALA A 113 3.82 -12.72 -12.47
C ALA A 113 5.03 -12.81 -11.52
N VAL A 114 6.25 -12.63 -12.06
CA VAL A 114 7.49 -12.68 -11.29
C VAL A 114 7.53 -11.57 -10.23
N ILE A 115 7.20 -10.33 -10.61
CA ILE A 115 7.17 -9.18 -9.70
C ILE A 115 6.11 -9.38 -8.62
N THR A 116 4.94 -9.94 -8.95
CA THR A 116 3.90 -10.27 -7.95
C THR A 116 4.44 -11.26 -6.92
N SER A 117 5.06 -12.36 -7.36
CA SER A 117 5.63 -13.36 -6.46
C SER A 117 6.73 -12.78 -5.57
N LEU A 118 7.64 -12.00 -6.15
CA LEU A 118 8.71 -11.32 -5.41
C LEU A 118 8.16 -10.29 -4.42
N THR A 119 7.08 -9.60 -4.76
CA THR A 119 6.42 -8.63 -3.87
C THR A 119 5.77 -9.33 -2.69
N ILE A 120 5.05 -10.44 -2.91
CA ILE A 120 4.48 -11.26 -1.82
C ILE A 120 5.59 -11.79 -0.90
N TYR A 121 6.68 -12.29 -1.47
CA TYR A 121 7.84 -12.73 -0.69
C TYR A 121 8.48 -11.59 0.12
N SER A 122 8.62 -10.41 -0.48
CA SER A 122 9.13 -9.21 0.20
C SER A 122 8.24 -8.82 1.37
N MET A 123 6.92 -8.87 1.19
CA MET A 123 5.95 -8.60 2.26
C MET A 123 6.06 -9.63 3.39
N TYR A 124 6.22 -10.92 3.07
CA TYR A 124 6.50 -11.95 4.08
C TYR A 124 7.78 -11.62 4.87
N ALA A 125 8.88 -11.29 4.20
CA ALA A 125 10.15 -10.96 4.85
C ALA A 125 10.03 -9.74 5.77
N LEU A 126 9.35 -8.67 5.32
CA LEU A 126 9.10 -7.47 6.11
C LEU A 126 8.17 -7.76 7.31
N GLY A 127 7.13 -8.57 7.11
CA GLY A 127 6.24 -9.01 8.18
C GLY A 127 6.97 -9.85 9.23
N LEU A 128 7.88 -10.73 8.81
CA LEU A 128 8.70 -11.53 9.72
C LEU A 128 9.66 -10.63 10.51
N ALA A 129 10.29 -9.66 9.85
CA ALA A 129 11.15 -8.69 10.50
C ALA A 129 10.38 -7.82 11.51
N ALA A 130 9.16 -7.36 11.17
CA ALA A 130 8.28 -6.64 12.08
C ALA A 130 7.90 -7.49 13.31
N GLN A 131 7.52 -8.75 13.10
CA GLN A 131 7.16 -9.67 14.18
C GLN A 131 8.33 -9.96 15.12
N ARG A 132 9.54 -10.19 14.58
CA ARG A 132 10.71 -10.55 15.38
C ARG A 132 11.32 -9.35 16.12
N SER A 133 11.36 -8.19 15.49
CA SER A 133 11.94 -6.98 16.09
C SER A 133 11.00 -6.28 17.06
N GLN A 134 9.67 -6.44 16.91
CA GLN A 134 8.65 -5.64 17.61
C GLN A 134 8.79 -4.13 17.38
N ILE A 135 9.48 -3.72 16.32
CA ILE A 135 9.66 -2.31 15.95
C ILE A 135 8.57 -1.89 14.95
N ARG A 136 8.03 -0.68 15.18
CA ARG A 136 6.88 -0.16 14.43
C ARG A 136 7.21 0.54 13.12
N THR A 137 8.46 0.96 12.95
CA THR A 137 8.91 1.73 11.79
C THR A 137 9.89 0.92 10.96
N PHE A 138 9.83 1.12 9.65
CA PHE A 138 10.72 0.45 8.72
C PHE A 138 12.18 0.86 8.97
N GLU A 139 12.44 2.14 9.23
CA GLU A 139 13.76 2.68 9.55
C GLU A 139 14.30 2.11 10.85
N GLY A 140 13.43 1.90 11.84
CA GLY A 140 13.82 1.29 13.11
C GLY A 140 14.22 -0.18 12.93
N VAL A 141 13.51 -0.93 12.09
CA VAL A 141 13.91 -2.30 11.74
C VAL A 141 15.21 -2.30 10.92
N ALA A 142 15.34 -1.41 9.95
CA ALA A 142 16.55 -1.25 9.17
C ALA A 142 17.76 -0.92 10.07
N LEU A 143 17.57 -0.05 11.07
CA LEU A 143 18.60 0.28 12.06
C LEU A 143 18.98 -0.92 12.92
N ALA A 144 17.99 -1.68 13.40
CA ALA A 144 18.21 -2.83 14.27
C ALA A 144 18.89 -4.01 13.54
N LEU A 145 18.58 -4.23 12.26
CA LEU A 145 19.09 -5.39 11.51
C LEU A 145 20.34 -5.10 10.68
N LEU A 146 20.48 -3.88 10.14
CA LEU A 146 21.48 -3.54 9.13
C LEU A 146 22.31 -2.29 9.51
N GLY A 147 22.03 -1.69 10.67
CA GLY A 147 22.78 -0.55 11.20
C GLY A 147 22.36 0.80 10.62
N ARG A 148 22.99 1.86 11.16
CA ARG A 148 22.59 3.26 10.92
C ARG A 148 22.74 3.70 9.46
N GLY A 149 23.78 3.23 8.77
CA GLY A 149 24.00 3.56 7.37
C GLY A 149 22.86 3.09 6.47
N PHE A 150 22.45 1.82 6.64
CA PHE A 150 21.33 1.26 5.87
C PHE A 150 19.99 1.89 6.26
N ALA A 151 19.78 2.20 7.55
CA ALA A 151 18.58 2.90 7.99
C ALA A 151 18.42 4.28 7.30
N LEU A 152 19.51 5.05 7.18
CA LEU A 152 19.49 6.33 6.47
C LEU A 152 19.26 6.15 4.97
N PHE A 153 19.88 5.13 4.35
CA PHE A 153 19.64 4.78 2.96
C PHE A 153 18.16 4.44 2.71
N ALA A 154 17.57 3.56 3.54
CA ALA A 154 16.17 3.19 3.45
C ALA A 154 15.23 4.39 3.63
N ALA A 155 15.54 5.30 4.57
CA ALA A 155 14.81 6.55 4.75
C ALA A 155 14.89 7.43 3.49
N GLY A 156 16.08 7.57 2.89
CA GLY A 156 16.27 8.32 1.65
C GLY A 156 15.47 7.74 0.48
N VAL A 157 15.50 6.41 0.30
CA VAL A 157 14.69 5.71 -0.73
C VAL A 157 13.20 5.92 -0.49
N ARG A 158 12.72 5.83 0.76
CA ARG A 158 11.30 6.08 1.10
C ARG A 158 10.90 7.53 0.79
N ILE A 159 11.72 8.51 1.14
CA ILE A 159 11.46 9.93 0.85
C ILE A 159 11.38 10.16 -0.66
N PHE A 160 12.35 9.64 -1.42
CA PHE A 160 12.37 9.76 -2.87
C PHE A 160 11.15 9.09 -3.51
N HIS A 161 10.80 7.89 -3.06
CA HIS A 161 9.63 7.16 -3.53
C HIS A 161 8.32 7.90 -3.23
N GLY A 162 8.16 8.41 -2.01
CA GLY A 162 7.00 9.21 -1.63
C GLY A 162 6.87 10.48 -2.48
N PHE A 163 7.97 11.20 -2.69
CA PHE A 163 8.00 12.38 -3.57
C PHE A 163 7.65 12.02 -5.02
N SER A 164 8.24 10.96 -5.56
CA SER A 164 7.96 10.47 -6.92
C SER A 164 6.50 10.09 -7.09
N GLY A 165 5.91 9.41 -6.11
CA GLY A 165 4.49 9.06 -6.10
C GLY A 165 3.59 10.31 -6.11
N CYS A 166 3.90 11.31 -5.27
CA CYS A 166 3.18 12.59 -5.26
C CYS A 166 3.23 13.29 -6.63
N VAL A 167 4.40 13.37 -7.24
CA VAL A 167 4.56 13.97 -8.58
C VAL A 167 3.76 13.19 -9.62
N ALA A 168 3.81 11.85 -9.60
CA ALA A 168 3.06 11.01 -10.52
C ALA A 168 1.54 11.25 -10.39
N TYR A 169 0.99 11.33 -9.17
CA TYR A 169 -0.42 11.63 -8.96
C TYR A 169 -0.82 13.02 -9.47
N VAL A 170 0.02 14.04 -9.29
CA VAL A 170 -0.25 15.39 -9.82
C VAL A 170 -0.23 15.39 -11.36
N ILE A 171 0.70 14.67 -11.99
CA ILE A 171 0.74 14.50 -13.45
C ILE A 171 -0.52 13.78 -13.93
N SER A 172 -0.95 12.69 -13.26
CA SER A 172 -2.17 11.97 -13.63
C SER A 172 -3.41 12.87 -13.58
N VAL A 173 -3.55 13.73 -12.58
CA VAL A 173 -4.65 14.72 -12.53
C VAL A 173 -4.58 15.68 -13.71
N GLY A 174 -3.38 16.15 -14.08
CA GLY A 174 -3.18 17.00 -15.25
C GLY A 174 -3.49 16.29 -16.57
N ASP A 175 -3.19 15.00 -16.71
CA ASP A 175 -3.53 14.21 -17.88
C ASP A 175 -5.06 14.03 -18.01
N ILE A 176 -5.75 13.76 -16.90
CA ILE A 176 -7.22 13.66 -16.85
C ILE A 176 -7.85 14.98 -17.32
N PHE A 177 -7.41 16.11 -16.79
CA PHE A 177 -7.95 17.41 -17.18
C PHE A 177 -7.64 17.75 -18.63
N ARG A 178 -6.41 17.46 -19.09
CA ARG A 178 -6.04 17.68 -20.48
C ARG A 178 -7.01 16.96 -21.40
N ASN A 179 -7.27 15.67 -21.16
CA ASN A 179 -8.14 14.87 -22.02
C ASN A 179 -9.61 15.27 -21.94
N ILE A 180 -10.15 15.51 -20.74
CA ILE A 180 -11.57 15.91 -20.60
C ILE A 180 -11.82 17.28 -21.26
N ILE A 181 -10.91 18.24 -21.08
CA ILE A 181 -11.09 19.63 -21.54
C ILE A 181 -10.81 19.75 -23.04
N SER A 182 -9.84 19.00 -23.58
CA SER A 182 -9.57 18.99 -25.02
C SER A 182 -10.71 18.38 -25.82
N SER A 183 -11.43 17.40 -25.25
CA SER A 183 -12.56 16.73 -25.90
C SER A 183 -13.89 17.47 -25.76
N SER A 184 -13.95 18.52 -24.93
CA SER A 184 -15.17 19.30 -24.71
C SER A 184 -15.17 20.58 -25.53
N ASP A 185 -15.98 20.64 -26.60
CA ASP A 185 -16.13 21.82 -27.48
C ASP A 185 -16.59 23.09 -26.75
N SER A 186 -17.22 22.94 -25.58
CA SER A 186 -17.71 24.05 -24.75
C SER A 186 -16.68 24.63 -23.78
N ALA A 187 -15.52 24.00 -23.61
CA ALA A 187 -14.53 24.46 -22.65
C ALA A 187 -13.89 25.79 -23.07
N PRO A 188 -13.67 26.74 -22.13
CA PRO A 188 -12.93 27.97 -22.40
C PRO A 188 -11.57 27.70 -23.02
N GLN A 189 -11.20 28.44 -24.06
CA GLN A 189 -9.94 28.27 -24.78
C GLN A 189 -8.72 28.30 -23.84
N PHE A 190 -8.76 29.17 -22.83
CA PHE A 190 -7.70 29.24 -21.81
C PHE A 190 -7.48 27.93 -21.05
N LEU A 191 -8.55 27.20 -20.71
CA LEU A 191 -8.44 25.92 -19.98
C LEU A 191 -7.90 24.79 -20.88
N ARG A 192 -8.11 24.87 -22.20
CA ARG A 192 -7.51 23.92 -23.16
C ARG A 192 -6.01 24.12 -23.34
N GLU A 193 -5.53 25.33 -23.13
CA GLU A 193 -4.10 25.61 -23.17
C GLU A 193 -3.36 24.95 -21.99
N SER A 194 -2.08 24.63 -22.18
CA SER A 194 -1.24 24.03 -21.13
C SER A 194 -1.21 24.88 -19.86
N THR A 195 -1.27 26.21 -19.98
CA THR A 195 -1.32 27.14 -18.85
C THR A 195 -2.59 26.97 -18.02
N GLY A 196 -3.75 26.87 -18.67
CA GLY A 196 -5.01 26.65 -17.97
C GLY A 196 -5.10 25.28 -17.33
N ASN A 197 -4.62 24.22 -18.02
CA ASN A 197 -4.53 22.89 -17.43
C ASN A 197 -3.61 22.87 -16.18
N ARG A 198 -2.45 23.54 -16.25
CA ARG A 198 -1.53 23.68 -15.10
C ARG A 198 -2.17 24.44 -13.94
N LEU A 199 -2.92 25.51 -14.22
CA LEU A 199 -3.66 26.25 -13.20
C LEU A 199 -4.72 25.36 -12.54
N LEU A 200 -5.53 24.65 -13.33
CA LEU A 200 -6.56 23.76 -12.81
C LEU A 200 -5.97 22.63 -11.96
N THR A 201 -4.89 22.02 -12.45
CA THR A 201 -4.15 20.98 -11.72
C THR A 201 -3.60 21.54 -10.40
N ALA A 202 -3.02 22.75 -10.40
CA ALA A 202 -2.52 23.40 -9.20
C ALA A 202 -3.64 23.74 -8.20
N LEU A 203 -4.81 24.17 -8.69
CA LEU A 203 -5.99 24.44 -7.86
C LEU A 203 -6.53 23.16 -7.22
N VAL A 204 -6.63 22.06 -7.96
CA VAL A 204 -7.06 20.77 -7.39
C VAL A 204 -6.04 20.23 -6.41
N TRP A 205 -4.75 20.37 -6.71
CA TRP A 205 -3.71 20.02 -5.76
C TRP A 205 -3.83 20.84 -4.46
N LEU A 206 -3.99 22.17 -4.56
CA LEU A 206 -4.06 23.06 -3.39
C LEU A 206 -5.35 22.89 -2.58
N CYS A 207 -6.49 22.72 -3.25
CA CYS A 207 -7.81 22.73 -2.62
C CYS A 207 -8.36 21.35 -2.28
N ALA A 208 -7.88 20.29 -2.94
CA ALA A 208 -8.37 18.92 -2.72
C ALA A 208 -7.26 17.98 -2.23
N MET A 209 -6.15 17.86 -2.98
CA MET A 209 -5.11 16.87 -2.64
C MET A 209 -4.36 17.25 -1.35
N MET A 210 -3.88 18.48 -1.23
CA MET A 210 -3.06 18.94 -0.10
C MET A 210 -3.83 18.89 1.24
N PRO A 211 -5.10 19.35 1.34
CA PRO A 211 -5.87 19.20 2.57
C PRO A 211 -6.09 17.74 2.99
N LEU A 212 -6.16 16.83 2.01
CA LEU A 212 -6.31 15.40 2.26
C LEU A 212 -5.07 14.74 2.88
N VAL A 213 -3.90 15.39 2.84
CA VAL A 213 -2.65 14.92 3.48
C VAL A 213 -2.55 15.33 4.95
N ILE A 214 -3.34 16.32 5.39
CA ILE A 214 -3.34 16.84 6.77
C ILE A 214 -3.84 15.83 7.83
N PRO A 215 -4.87 14.98 7.62
CA PRO A 215 -5.34 14.09 8.68
C PRO A 215 -4.27 13.08 9.12
N LYS A 216 -3.96 13.09 10.43
CA LYS A 216 -2.85 12.34 11.04
C LYS A 216 -3.07 10.83 11.22
N HIS A 217 -4.27 10.30 10.95
CA HIS A 217 -4.62 8.92 11.27
C HIS A 217 -4.98 8.12 10.01
N VAL A 218 -4.15 7.09 9.74
CA VAL A 218 -4.28 6.14 8.62
C VAL A 218 -5.65 5.43 8.62
N ASP A 219 -6.30 5.30 9.78
CA ASP A 219 -7.62 4.66 9.94
C ASP A 219 -8.71 5.30 9.08
N SER A 220 -8.61 6.62 8.84
CA SER A 220 -9.54 7.34 7.96
C SER A 220 -9.35 6.98 6.49
N LEU A 221 -8.15 6.56 6.09
CA LEU A 221 -7.76 6.28 4.71
C LEU A 221 -8.40 5.00 4.17
N ARG A 222 -8.75 4.04 5.04
CA ARG A 222 -9.37 2.78 4.62
C ARG A 222 -10.62 2.97 3.75
N TYR A 223 -11.44 3.98 4.09
CA TYR A 223 -12.66 4.28 3.35
C TYR A 223 -12.33 4.81 1.95
N PHE A 224 -11.29 5.64 1.88
CA PHE A 224 -10.76 6.14 0.62
C PHE A 224 -10.08 5.03 -0.19
N SER A 225 -9.36 4.10 0.43
CA SER A 225 -8.74 2.95 -0.24
C SER A 225 -9.78 2.02 -0.87
N THR A 226 -10.83 1.66 -0.15
CA THR A 226 -11.93 0.84 -0.71
C THR A 226 -12.58 1.53 -1.90
N PHE A 227 -12.85 2.84 -1.77
CA PHE A 227 -13.41 3.63 -2.86
C PHE A 227 -12.45 3.69 -4.06
N ALA A 228 -11.17 3.99 -3.82
CA ALA A 228 -10.14 4.05 -4.86
C ALA A 228 -10.02 2.73 -5.63
N VAL A 229 -9.97 1.59 -4.93
CA VAL A 229 -9.92 0.27 -5.58
C VAL A 229 -11.19 0.01 -6.39
N SER A 230 -12.37 0.40 -5.90
CA SER A 230 -13.63 0.26 -6.65
C SER A 230 -13.62 1.08 -7.95
N PHE A 231 -13.15 2.33 -7.90
CA PHE A 231 -12.99 3.18 -9.10
C PHE A 231 -11.94 2.63 -10.05
N MET A 232 -10.86 2.04 -9.54
CA MET A 232 -9.86 1.38 -10.36
C MET A 232 -10.40 0.14 -11.07
N ILE A 233 -11.23 -0.67 -10.40
CA ILE A 233 -11.93 -1.79 -11.05
C ILE A 233 -12.82 -1.26 -12.18
N TYR A 234 -13.60 -0.21 -11.93
CA TYR A 234 -14.39 0.45 -12.97
C TYR A 234 -13.54 0.94 -14.15
N PHE A 235 -12.41 1.60 -13.87
CA PHE A 235 -11.47 2.06 -14.89
C PHE A 235 -10.94 0.90 -15.75
N VAL A 236 -10.53 -0.21 -15.13
CA VAL A 236 -10.12 -1.41 -15.86
C VAL A 236 -11.26 -1.98 -16.71
N LEU A 237 -12.50 -2.00 -16.20
CA LEU A 237 -13.66 -2.45 -16.99
C LEU A 237 -13.90 -1.55 -18.22
N VAL A 238 -13.75 -0.23 -18.08
CA VAL A 238 -13.85 0.70 -19.22
C VAL A 238 -12.78 0.40 -20.26
N ILE A 239 -11.53 0.19 -19.86
CA ILE A 239 -10.43 -0.21 -20.77
C ILE A 239 -10.77 -1.51 -21.50
N VAL A 240 -11.25 -2.53 -20.77
CA VAL A 240 -11.61 -3.83 -21.36
C VAL A 240 -12.73 -3.68 -22.38
N VAL A 241 -13.80 -2.95 -22.04
CA VAL A 241 -14.95 -2.75 -22.93
C VAL A 241 -14.53 -1.94 -24.16
N HIS A 242 -13.79 -0.85 -23.99
CA HIS A 242 -13.31 -0.05 -25.13
C HIS A 242 -12.41 -0.86 -26.05
N SER A 243 -11.42 -1.55 -25.48
CA SER A 243 -10.53 -2.43 -26.24
C SER A 243 -11.31 -3.48 -27.02
N CYS A 244 -12.25 -4.20 -26.39
CA CYS A 244 -13.10 -5.19 -27.06
C CYS A 244 -13.98 -4.63 -28.18
N THR A 245 -14.31 -3.33 -28.15
CA THR A 245 -15.22 -2.69 -29.12
C THR A 245 -14.50 -1.91 -30.22
N HIS A 246 -13.24 -1.54 -30.00
CA HIS A 246 -12.46 -0.71 -30.92
C HIS A 246 -11.16 -1.41 -31.34
N GLY A 247 -10.09 -1.34 -30.53
CA GLY A 247 -8.78 -1.76 -31.00
C GLY A 247 -8.51 -3.27 -31.02
N LEU A 248 -9.14 -4.05 -30.13
CA LEU A 248 -8.92 -5.50 -30.05
C LEU A 248 -9.29 -6.24 -31.35
N PRO A 249 -10.49 -6.03 -31.95
CA PRO A 249 -10.84 -6.65 -33.24
C PRO A 249 -9.81 -6.37 -34.35
N ASP A 250 -9.26 -5.16 -34.40
CA ASP A 250 -8.32 -4.76 -35.45
C ASP A 250 -6.89 -5.26 -35.22
N ASN A 251 -6.44 -5.28 -33.96
CA ASN A 251 -5.06 -5.58 -33.59
C ASN A 251 -4.82 -7.07 -33.32
N ILE A 252 -5.82 -7.84 -32.91
CA ILE A 252 -5.66 -9.27 -32.59
C ILE A 252 -5.28 -10.12 -33.80
N HIS A 253 -5.65 -9.68 -35.01
CA HIS A 253 -5.26 -10.37 -36.25
C HIS A 253 -3.85 -10.00 -36.73
N LYS A 254 -3.23 -8.97 -36.15
CA LYS A 254 -1.91 -8.44 -36.55
C LYS A 254 -0.93 -8.53 -35.39
N ILE A 255 -0.69 -9.76 -34.93
CA ILE A 255 0.27 -10.05 -33.86
C ILE A 255 1.57 -10.57 -34.49
N SER A 256 2.70 -9.94 -34.14
CA SER A 256 4.02 -10.45 -34.50
C SER A 256 4.71 -11.10 -33.31
N VAL A 257 5.38 -12.23 -33.57
CA VAL A 257 6.13 -12.97 -32.56
C VAL A 257 7.44 -12.26 -32.21
N SER A 258 8.04 -11.50 -33.15
CA SER A 258 9.36 -10.90 -32.98
C SER A 258 9.47 -9.55 -33.69
N LYS A 259 10.60 -8.86 -33.47
CA LYS A 259 10.86 -7.44 -33.70
C LYS A 259 10.67 -6.90 -35.13
N ASP A 260 10.34 -7.74 -36.11
CA ASP A 260 10.60 -7.46 -37.54
C ASP A 260 9.35 -7.17 -38.40
N ASP A 261 8.14 -7.17 -37.83
CA ASP A 261 6.93 -6.85 -38.61
C ASP A 261 6.36 -5.47 -38.25
N ASP A 262 5.67 -4.80 -39.18
CA ASP A 262 4.83 -3.60 -38.95
C ASP A 262 3.58 -3.88 -38.08
N ALA A 263 3.59 -4.99 -37.35
CA ALA A 263 2.50 -5.41 -36.51
C ALA A 263 2.27 -4.43 -35.34
N PRO A 264 1.01 -4.01 -35.10
CA PRO A 264 0.66 -3.15 -33.97
C PRO A 264 0.95 -3.82 -32.62
N VAL A 265 0.95 -5.15 -32.53
CA VAL A 265 1.18 -5.89 -31.28
C VAL A 265 2.35 -6.85 -31.43
N VAL A 266 3.32 -6.74 -30.52
CA VAL A 266 4.51 -7.60 -30.47
C VAL A 266 4.46 -8.48 -29.21
N LEU A 267 4.69 -9.79 -29.38
CA LEU A 267 4.71 -10.75 -28.26
C LEU A 267 6.02 -10.68 -27.47
N PHE A 268 7.15 -10.56 -28.18
CA PHE A 268 8.49 -10.50 -27.60
C PHE A 268 9.30 -9.37 -28.24
N ASN A 269 9.63 -8.33 -27.47
CA ASN A 269 10.67 -7.39 -27.88
C ASN A 269 12.04 -7.92 -27.47
N SER A 270 13.08 -7.48 -28.18
CA SER A 270 14.47 -7.89 -27.94
C SER A 270 15.41 -6.70 -27.76
N GLY A 271 16.47 -6.91 -26.98
CA GLY A 271 17.46 -5.89 -26.62
C GLY A 271 16.97 -4.98 -25.50
N ASN A 272 17.54 -3.77 -25.41
CA ASN A 272 17.28 -2.84 -24.30
C ASN A 272 15.80 -2.45 -24.16
N LYS A 273 15.06 -2.38 -25.28
CA LYS A 273 13.62 -2.07 -25.29
C LYS A 273 12.80 -3.08 -24.47
N ALA A 274 13.21 -4.35 -24.46
CA ALA A 274 12.49 -5.39 -23.73
C ALA A 274 12.49 -5.13 -22.21
N ILE A 275 13.58 -4.55 -21.69
CA ILE A 275 13.80 -4.29 -20.25
C ILE A 275 13.31 -2.89 -19.85
N GLU A 276 13.09 -1.99 -20.80
CA GLU A 276 12.60 -0.62 -20.56
C GLU A 276 11.26 -0.60 -19.79
N GLY A 277 10.33 -1.49 -20.15
CA GLY A 277 9.05 -1.64 -19.45
C GLY A 277 9.16 -2.20 -18.03
N LEU A 278 10.26 -2.89 -17.70
CA LEU A 278 10.44 -3.56 -16.40
C LEU A 278 10.42 -2.54 -15.24
N GLY A 279 10.99 -1.35 -15.44
CA GLY A 279 10.98 -0.28 -14.43
C GLY A 279 9.57 0.17 -14.08
N VAL A 280 8.69 0.29 -15.07
CA VAL A 280 7.29 0.68 -14.89
C VAL A 280 6.52 -0.42 -14.16
N PHE A 281 6.72 -1.69 -14.53
CA PHE A 281 6.12 -2.82 -13.82
C PHE A 281 6.57 -2.89 -12.36
N MET A 282 7.86 -2.71 -12.07
CA MET A 282 8.37 -2.70 -10.70
C MET A 282 7.79 -1.55 -9.89
N PHE A 283 7.74 -0.34 -10.46
CA PHE A 283 7.16 0.84 -9.82
C PHE A 283 5.69 0.62 -9.45
N ALA A 284 4.92 -0.02 -10.32
CA ALA A 284 3.51 -0.33 -10.06
C ALA A 284 3.27 -1.33 -8.91
N TYR A 285 4.29 -2.08 -8.45
CA TYR A 285 4.17 -3.03 -7.33
C TYR A 285 4.78 -2.54 -6.01
N VAL A 286 5.20 -1.28 -5.93
CA VAL A 286 5.82 -0.76 -4.71
C VAL A 286 4.76 -0.49 -3.64
N CYS A 287 4.54 -1.46 -2.76
CA CYS A 287 3.67 -1.33 -1.57
C CYS A 287 4.44 -1.53 -0.24
N GLN A 288 5.71 -1.91 -0.30
CA GLN A 288 6.56 -2.25 0.84
C GLN A 288 6.76 -1.08 1.80
N ILE A 289 6.68 0.15 1.30
CA ILE A 289 6.84 1.36 2.13
C ILE A 289 5.80 1.45 3.24
N ASN A 290 4.59 0.93 2.99
CA ASN A 290 3.42 0.97 3.86
C ASN A 290 3.21 -0.35 4.63
N SER A 291 4.10 -1.33 4.44
CA SER A 291 3.95 -2.68 4.98
C SER A 291 3.84 -2.70 6.50
N TYR A 292 4.65 -1.88 7.19
CA TYR A 292 4.68 -1.79 8.65
C TYR A 292 3.42 -1.12 9.19
N GLU A 293 2.96 -0.04 8.56
CA GLU A 293 1.73 0.64 8.97
C GLU A 293 0.54 -0.31 8.89
N VAL A 294 0.40 -1.02 7.76
CA VAL A 294 -0.64 -2.03 7.58
C VAL A 294 -0.48 -3.18 8.58
N TYR A 295 0.74 -3.70 8.79
CA TYR A 295 0.98 -4.79 9.74
C TYR A 295 0.56 -4.44 11.17
N TRP A 296 0.90 -3.23 11.62
CA TRP A 296 0.63 -2.78 12.99
C TRP A 296 -0.83 -2.34 13.21
N ASP A 297 -1.57 -2.04 12.15
CA ASP A 297 -3.01 -1.72 12.17
C ASP A 297 -3.92 -2.96 12.18
N MET A 298 -3.42 -4.14 11.82
CA MET A 298 -4.21 -5.38 11.88
C MET A 298 -4.66 -5.68 13.32
N THR A 299 -5.92 -6.08 13.49
CA THR A 299 -6.46 -6.43 14.83
C THR A 299 -5.78 -7.69 15.38
N ASP A 300 -5.67 -8.71 14.54
CA ASP A 300 -5.04 -10.00 14.88
C ASP A 300 -3.70 -10.16 14.16
N ARG A 301 -2.69 -9.49 14.71
CA ARG A 301 -1.34 -9.39 14.13
C ARG A 301 -0.62 -10.73 14.19
N THR A 302 -0.63 -11.44 13.06
CA THR A 302 0.16 -12.65 12.86
C THR A 302 0.79 -12.61 11.49
N LEU A 303 1.99 -13.19 11.36
CA LEU A 303 2.71 -13.25 10.08
C LEU A 303 1.86 -13.92 8.99
N THR A 304 1.15 -15.00 9.32
CA THR A 304 0.29 -15.73 8.40
C THR A 304 -0.83 -14.85 7.86
N ARG A 305 -1.54 -14.12 8.74
CA ARG A 305 -2.65 -13.25 8.31
C ARG A 305 -2.16 -12.06 7.49
N PHE A 306 -1.02 -11.47 7.85
CA PHE A 306 -0.43 -10.39 7.07
C PHE A 306 0.04 -10.86 5.68
N THR A 307 0.66 -12.03 5.60
CA THR A 307 1.11 -12.62 4.34
C THR A 307 -0.09 -12.98 3.47
N LEU A 308 -1.17 -13.52 4.06
CA LEU A 308 -2.42 -13.79 3.37
C LEU A 308 -3.07 -12.50 2.84
N ALA A 309 -3.15 -11.45 3.65
CA ALA A 309 -3.66 -10.15 3.23
C ALA A 309 -2.85 -9.56 2.08
N SER A 310 -1.51 -9.64 2.17
CA SER A 310 -0.59 -9.20 1.12
C SER A 310 -0.77 -10.02 -0.16
N GLY A 311 -0.90 -11.34 -0.05
CA GLY A 311 -1.17 -12.24 -1.17
C GLY A 311 -2.47 -11.90 -1.88
N LEU A 312 -3.56 -11.68 -1.14
CA LEU A 312 -4.85 -11.29 -1.71
C LEU A 312 -4.78 -9.93 -2.41
N GLY A 313 -4.17 -8.92 -1.77
CA GLY A 313 -4.01 -7.59 -2.35
C GLY A 313 -3.16 -7.60 -3.62
N MET A 314 -2.01 -8.28 -3.60
CA MET A 314 -1.12 -8.36 -4.76
C MET A 314 -1.68 -9.22 -5.89
N THR A 315 -2.48 -10.24 -5.57
CA THR A 315 -3.22 -11.03 -6.60
C THR A 315 -4.28 -10.16 -7.27
N LEU A 316 -5.01 -9.33 -6.52
CA LEU A 316 -5.95 -8.37 -7.10
C LEU A 316 -5.22 -7.39 -8.03
N CYS A 317 -4.08 -6.83 -7.60
CA CYS A 317 -3.24 -5.98 -8.44
C CYS A 317 -2.80 -6.71 -9.71
N PHE A 318 -2.33 -7.96 -9.60
CA PHE A 318 -1.93 -8.77 -10.74
C PHE A 318 -3.04 -8.92 -11.78
N LEU A 319 -4.26 -9.25 -11.34
CA LEU A 319 -5.39 -9.37 -12.26
C LEU A 319 -5.68 -8.05 -12.97
N LEU A 320 -5.77 -6.94 -12.22
CA LEU A 320 -6.03 -5.62 -12.80
C LEU A 320 -4.92 -5.17 -13.76
N TYR A 321 -3.67 -5.36 -13.38
CA TYR A 321 -2.51 -4.99 -14.18
C TYR A 321 -2.36 -5.86 -15.43
N ALA A 322 -2.62 -7.16 -15.34
CA ALA A 322 -2.63 -8.05 -16.48
C ALA A 322 -3.73 -7.64 -17.47
N MET A 323 -4.92 -7.31 -16.98
CA MET A 323 -6.01 -6.81 -17.83
C MET A 323 -5.65 -5.48 -18.50
N VAL A 324 -5.13 -4.50 -17.76
CA VAL A 324 -4.73 -3.20 -18.37
C VAL A 324 -3.57 -3.37 -19.34
N SER A 325 -2.55 -4.17 -18.99
CA SER A 325 -1.41 -4.43 -19.88
C SER A 325 -1.84 -5.13 -21.15
N PHE A 326 -2.77 -6.08 -21.05
CA PHE A 326 -3.30 -6.80 -22.22
C PHE A 326 -4.24 -5.91 -23.01
N PHE A 327 -5.39 -5.52 -22.45
CA PHE A 327 -6.43 -4.81 -23.20
C PHE A 327 -6.01 -3.40 -23.60
N GLY A 328 -5.29 -2.67 -22.74
CA GLY A 328 -4.77 -1.35 -23.08
C GLY A 328 -3.72 -1.39 -24.21
N TYR A 329 -2.88 -2.42 -24.24
CA TYR A 329 -1.93 -2.61 -25.35
C TYR A 329 -2.64 -3.11 -26.62
N MET A 330 -3.63 -3.99 -26.50
CA MET A 330 -4.42 -4.45 -27.64
C MET A 330 -5.29 -3.35 -28.24
N ASP A 331 -5.63 -2.30 -27.48
CA ASP A 331 -6.44 -1.18 -27.98
C ASP A 331 -5.63 -0.31 -28.95
N PHE A 332 -4.44 0.13 -28.54
CA PHE A 332 -3.64 1.12 -29.28
C PHE A 332 -2.39 0.54 -29.95
N GLY A 333 -1.96 -0.67 -29.59
CA GLY A 333 -0.76 -1.33 -30.10
C GLY A 333 0.50 -0.48 -29.89
N ARG A 334 1.35 -0.42 -30.91
CA ARG A 334 2.60 0.36 -30.90
C ARG A 334 2.40 1.87 -30.68
N LYS A 335 1.17 2.39 -30.84
CA LYS A 335 0.87 3.81 -30.64
C LYS A 335 0.92 4.23 -29.17
N VAL A 336 0.93 3.29 -28.23
CA VAL A 336 1.09 3.63 -26.80
C VAL A 336 2.48 4.20 -26.56
N ASP A 337 2.56 5.51 -26.33
CA ASP A 337 3.80 6.26 -26.09
C ASP A 337 3.87 6.90 -24.68
N GLY A 338 2.84 6.72 -23.86
CA GLY A 338 2.72 7.37 -22.55
C GLY A 338 1.60 6.81 -21.67
N SER A 339 1.07 7.68 -20.81
CA SER A 339 -0.09 7.41 -19.97
C SER A 339 -1.29 7.02 -20.82
N ILE A 340 -1.94 5.89 -20.53
CA ILE A 340 -3.12 5.46 -21.28
C ILE A 340 -4.28 6.46 -21.19
N LEU A 341 -4.31 7.30 -20.15
CA LEU A 341 -5.33 8.35 -20.03
C LEU A 341 -5.27 9.37 -21.16
N LEU A 342 -4.12 9.55 -21.81
CA LEU A 342 -3.98 10.48 -22.93
C LEU A 342 -4.54 9.92 -24.24
N MET A 343 -4.85 8.63 -24.29
CA MET A 343 -5.30 7.91 -25.49
C MET A 343 -6.82 7.70 -25.57
N TYR A 344 -7.54 7.94 -24.47
CA TYR A 344 -9.02 7.88 -24.37
C TYR A 344 -9.63 9.27 -24.32
#